data_AF-A0A9Q0VN39-F1
#
_entry.id   AF-A0A9Q0VN39-F1
#
_cell.length_a   1.000
_cell.length_b   1.000
_cell.length_c   1.000
_cell.angle_alpha   90.00
_cell.angle_beta   90.00
_cell.angle_gamma   90.00
#
_symmetry.space_group_name_H-M   'P 1'
#
loop_
_entity.id
_entity.type
_entity.pdbx_description
1 polymer ?
#
loop_
_entity_poly.entity_id
_entity_poly.type
_entity_poly.pdbx_seq_one_letter_code
_entity_poly.pdbx_strand_id
1 'polypeptide(L)'
;MAAKLPEKQISVPFTKWSFSLNPGPFSMKEHVLITIFANCGAGGVYAVHIITIIKAFYHRGLHPVAAMLLAQTTQLLGYGWAGMFRKFLVDSPYMWWPATLVQVSLFRALHEKEKRKKGELTRLQFFAIVFVASFAYYIVPGHLFPSLSALSFVCWIWKSSITAQQIGSGLKGLGIGSFGLDWATVASFLGSPLAYPFFSIANTMVGFILFMYVLVPVAYWSNFWEAKRFPIFSSHTFDEDGQTFNITRVLNEKAFDLNLSEYENYSKLYLSIFFAFMYGLGFATLTATLTHVALFDGKNIFKMWKKTTTAVKDEFSDVHTRIMKKNYAVVPQWWFTVILVISVALSLVALEGFDHQLQLPWWGLLLACFIALIFTLPVGVIQATTNMQIGLNLITELVIGYMYPGKACCQCGFQDIPPKSMFIVQLVGTIVSSTVYFGTAWWLLTSVEKHLQPRLAS
;
A
#
# COMPACT_ATOMS: atom_id res chain seq x y z
N MET A 1 -31.23 -10.27 9.95
CA MET A 1 -30.96 -10.32 11.41
C MET A 1 -32.15 -9.81 12.21
N ALA A 2 -32.51 -8.52 12.16
CA ALA A 2 -33.60 -7.90 12.94
C ALA A 2 -34.86 -8.75 13.18
N ALA A 3 -35.46 -9.33 12.13
CA ALA A 3 -36.69 -10.11 12.22
C ALA A 3 -36.53 -11.58 12.69
N LYS A 4 -35.35 -11.98 13.18
CA LYS A 4 -35.08 -13.35 13.67
C LYS A 4 -34.27 -13.42 14.98
N LEU A 5 -33.79 -12.30 15.51
CA LEU A 5 -33.06 -12.24 16.78
C LEU A 5 -34.00 -11.78 17.90
N PRO A 6 -33.96 -12.39 19.09
CA PRO A 6 -34.87 -12.00 20.17
C PRO A 6 -34.52 -10.62 20.73
N GLU A 7 -35.53 -9.78 20.91
CA GLU A 7 -35.44 -8.44 21.53
C GLU A 7 -35.27 -8.49 23.06
N LYS A 8 -35.25 -9.70 23.64
CA LYS A 8 -35.10 -9.91 25.08
C LYS A 8 -33.72 -9.42 25.53
N GLN A 9 -33.71 -8.33 26.31
CA GLN A 9 -32.48 -7.86 26.94
C GLN A 9 -31.95 -8.93 27.90
N ILE A 10 -30.66 -9.26 27.75
CA ILE A 10 -29.91 -10.12 28.67
C ILE A 10 -29.11 -9.19 29.58
N SER A 11 -29.42 -9.22 30.88
CA SER A 11 -28.56 -8.63 31.92
C SER A 11 -27.36 -9.54 32.18
N VAL A 12 -26.15 -8.99 32.10
CA VAL A 12 -24.94 -9.72 32.50
C VAL A 12 -24.92 -9.80 34.03
N PRO A 13 -24.92 -11.01 34.64
CA PRO A 13 -24.96 -11.16 36.09
C PRO A 13 -23.79 -10.43 36.76
N PHE A 14 -24.04 -9.90 37.96
CA PHE A 14 -23.13 -9.03 38.73
C PHE A 14 -22.76 -7.68 38.11
N THR A 15 -23.39 -7.26 37.00
CA THR A 15 -23.19 -5.92 36.42
C THR A 15 -24.52 -5.19 36.18
N LYS A 16 -24.45 -3.86 35.97
CA LYS A 16 -25.59 -3.05 35.52
C LYS A 16 -25.77 -3.04 33.99
N TRP A 17 -25.04 -3.89 33.25
CA TRP A 17 -25.07 -3.90 31.79
C TRP A 17 -26.10 -4.91 31.29
N SER A 18 -27.15 -4.40 30.63
CA SER A 18 -28.01 -5.22 29.77
C SER A 18 -27.67 -5.00 28.30
N PHE A 19 -27.75 -6.05 27.49
CA PHE A 19 -27.61 -5.97 26.04
C PHE A 19 -28.75 -6.71 25.34
N SER A 20 -29.19 -6.19 24.20
CA SER A 20 -30.15 -6.87 23.32
C SER A 20 -29.40 -7.72 22.30
N LEU A 21 -29.88 -8.94 22.04
CA LEU A 21 -29.43 -9.74 20.90
C LEU A 21 -30.01 -9.24 19.57
N ASN A 22 -31.07 -8.45 19.60
CA ASN A 22 -31.57 -7.73 18.43
C ASN A 22 -31.03 -6.29 18.40
N PRO A 23 -30.13 -5.92 17.45
CA PRO A 23 -29.62 -4.56 17.31
C PRO A 23 -30.60 -3.62 16.57
N GLY A 24 -31.73 -4.12 16.07
CA GLY A 24 -32.68 -3.36 15.26
C GLY A 24 -32.47 -3.52 13.75
N PRO A 25 -33.16 -2.70 12.92
CA PRO A 25 -33.12 -2.80 11.46
C PRO A 25 -31.77 -2.34 10.91
N PHE A 26 -31.11 -3.24 10.16
CA PHE A 26 -29.76 -3.04 9.64
C PHE A 26 -29.61 -1.71 8.89
N SER A 27 -28.78 -0.82 9.41
CA SER A 27 -28.63 0.53 8.84
C SER A 27 -27.40 0.66 7.93
N MET A 28 -27.47 1.63 7.01
CA MET A 28 -26.33 2.02 6.18
C MET A 28 -25.08 2.36 7.02
N LYS A 29 -25.25 2.83 8.26
CA LYS A 29 -24.15 3.16 9.17
C LYS A 29 -23.46 1.90 9.71
N GLU A 30 -24.21 0.86 10.04
CA GLU A 30 -23.65 -0.44 10.41
C GLU A 30 -22.93 -1.08 9.23
N HIS A 31 -23.49 -1.01 8.01
CA HIS A 31 -22.82 -1.58 6.83
C HIS A 31 -21.48 -0.90 6.55
N VAL A 32 -21.41 0.44 6.65
CA VAL A 32 -20.15 1.19 6.52
C VAL A 32 -19.16 0.76 7.61
N LEU A 33 -19.58 0.63 8.87
CA LEU A 33 -18.71 0.15 9.97
C LEU A 33 -18.17 -1.26 9.74
N ILE A 34 -19.01 -2.19 9.27
CA ILE A 34 -18.60 -3.58 8.97
C ILE A 34 -17.62 -3.63 7.80
N THR A 35 -17.90 -2.90 6.72
CA THR A 35 -17.01 -2.84 5.55
C THR A 35 -15.65 -2.25 5.92
N ILE A 36 -15.65 -1.24 6.79
CA ILE A 36 -14.44 -0.61 7.30
C ILE A 36 -13.63 -1.57 8.21
N PHE A 37 -14.28 -2.37 9.04
CA PHE A 37 -13.63 -3.45 9.79
C PHE A 37 -13.02 -4.50 8.85
N ALA A 38 -13.78 -4.93 7.84
CA ALA A 38 -13.35 -5.92 6.85
C ALA A 38 -12.17 -5.42 6.00
N ASN A 39 -12.13 -4.14 5.62
CA ASN A 39 -11.01 -3.55 4.88
C ASN A 39 -9.71 -3.58 5.70
N CYS A 40 -9.76 -3.32 7.01
CA CYS A 40 -8.61 -3.51 7.90
C CYS A 40 -8.20 -4.98 8.08
N GLY A 41 -9.12 -5.93 7.86
CA GLY A 41 -8.82 -7.36 7.75
C GLY A 41 -8.25 -7.79 6.40
N ALA A 42 -8.54 -7.06 5.32
CA ALA A 42 -8.14 -7.40 3.95
C ALA A 42 -6.78 -6.80 3.54
N GLY A 43 -6.35 -5.71 4.17
CA GLY A 43 -5.03 -5.11 3.93
C GLY A 43 -3.90 -5.99 4.48
N GLY A 44 -2.95 -6.38 3.62
CA GLY A 44 -1.76 -7.14 4.02
C GLY A 44 -0.85 -6.34 4.97
N VAL A 45 -0.30 -7.01 5.99
CA VAL A 45 0.57 -6.38 6.98
C VAL A 45 1.98 -6.24 6.42
N TYR A 46 2.38 -5.04 6.00
CA TYR A 46 3.69 -4.80 5.36
C TYR A 46 4.89 -5.38 6.14
N ALA A 47 4.91 -5.21 7.47
CA ALA A 47 5.96 -5.73 8.33
C ALA A 47 6.09 -7.27 8.32
N VAL A 48 5.06 -8.01 7.91
CA VAL A 48 5.15 -9.48 7.75
C VAL A 48 6.03 -9.86 6.56
N HIS A 49 6.21 -9.00 5.55
CA HIS A 49 7.23 -9.21 4.51
C HIS A 49 8.66 -9.13 5.11
N ILE A 50 8.91 -8.20 6.03
CA ILE A 50 10.21 -8.08 6.74
C ILE A 50 10.48 -9.36 7.55
N ILE A 51 9.49 -9.80 8.34
CA ILE A 51 9.57 -11.03 9.14
C ILE A 51 9.78 -12.26 8.24
N THR A 52 9.13 -12.29 7.07
CA THR A 52 9.29 -13.36 6.06
C THR A 52 10.70 -13.35 5.47
N ILE A 53 11.28 -12.19 5.17
CA ILE A 53 12.67 -12.08 4.71
C ILE A 53 13.63 -12.61 5.79
N ILE A 54 13.48 -12.15 7.04
CA ILE A 54 14.36 -12.56 8.16
C ILE A 54 14.29 -14.07 8.45
N LYS A 55 13.11 -14.71 8.32
CA LYS A 55 12.97 -16.17 8.55
C LYS A 55 13.23 -17.03 7.31
N ALA A 56 12.67 -16.68 6.15
CA ALA A 56 12.63 -17.56 4.98
C ALA A 56 13.82 -17.39 4.03
N PHE A 57 14.39 -16.18 3.94
CA PHE A 57 15.58 -15.90 3.12
C PHE A 57 16.86 -15.82 3.96
N TYR A 58 16.75 -15.39 5.22
CA TYR A 58 17.89 -15.14 6.11
C TYR A 58 17.99 -16.14 7.28
N HIS A 59 17.08 -17.11 7.36
CA HIS A 59 17.09 -18.27 8.29
C HIS A 59 17.33 -17.94 9.77
N ARG A 60 17.05 -16.71 10.21
CA ARG A 60 17.37 -16.25 11.57
C ARG A 60 16.20 -16.50 12.52
N GLY A 61 16.52 -17.09 13.67
CA GLY A 61 15.61 -17.13 14.81
C GLY A 61 15.32 -15.71 15.31
N LEU A 62 14.07 -15.28 15.18
CA LEU A 62 13.57 -13.99 15.67
C LEU A 62 12.44 -14.25 16.69
N HIS A 63 12.43 -13.51 17.80
CA HIS A 63 11.50 -13.80 18.90
C HIS A 63 10.04 -13.46 18.52
N PRO A 64 9.05 -14.35 18.74
CA PRO A 64 7.67 -14.14 18.26
C PRO A 64 7.04 -12.82 18.74
N VAL A 65 7.35 -12.40 19.97
CA VAL A 65 6.83 -11.15 20.54
C VAL A 65 7.45 -9.91 19.89
N ALA A 66 8.74 -9.96 19.51
CA ALA A 66 9.39 -8.87 18.78
C ALA A 66 8.78 -8.71 17.37
N ALA A 67 8.54 -9.83 16.68
CA ALA A 67 7.87 -9.87 15.39
C ALA A 67 6.45 -9.27 15.48
N MET A 68 5.70 -9.67 16.50
CA MET A 68 4.33 -9.22 16.74
C MET A 68 4.25 -7.72 17.10
N LEU A 69 5.18 -7.22 17.93
CA LEU A 69 5.29 -5.79 18.25
C LEU A 69 5.64 -4.96 17.02
N LEU A 70 6.56 -5.41 16.17
CA LEU A 70 6.88 -4.76 14.89
C LEU A 70 5.63 -4.70 13.98
N ALA A 71 4.92 -5.82 13.85
CA ALA A 71 3.70 -5.92 13.04
C ALA A 71 2.56 -4.99 13.51
N GLN A 72 2.34 -4.88 14.83
CA GLN A 72 1.33 -3.99 15.39
C GLN A 72 1.73 -2.52 15.37
N THR A 73 2.96 -2.18 15.78
CA THR A 73 3.37 -0.78 15.92
C THR A 73 3.46 -0.06 14.57
N THR A 74 3.99 -0.71 13.52
CA THR A 74 4.03 -0.13 12.16
C THR A 74 2.64 0.25 11.62
N GLN A 75 1.58 -0.49 11.99
CA GLN A 75 0.20 -0.10 11.65
C GLN A 75 -0.35 0.97 12.61
N LEU A 76 -0.16 0.83 13.92
CA LEU A 76 -0.71 1.75 14.92
C LEU A 76 -0.08 3.16 14.88
N LEU A 77 1.20 3.28 14.53
CA LEU A 77 1.86 4.56 14.29
C LEU A 77 1.20 5.33 13.13
N GLY A 78 0.69 4.63 12.10
CA GLY A 78 -0.02 5.22 10.95
C GLY A 78 -1.24 6.02 11.38
N TYR A 79 -2.09 5.43 12.23
CA TYR A 79 -3.24 6.11 12.84
C TYR A 79 -2.85 7.35 13.65
N GLY A 80 -1.65 7.35 14.26
CA GLY A 80 -1.09 8.50 14.98
C GLY A 80 -0.88 9.72 14.08
N TRP A 81 -0.12 9.57 12.98
CA TRP A 81 0.12 10.64 12.00
C TRP A 81 -1.18 11.09 11.32
N ALA A 82 -2.00 10.13 10.91
CA ALA A 82 -3.32 10.35 10.33
C ALA A 82 -4.18 11.29 11.19
N GLY A 83 -4.16 11.07 12.51
CA GLY A 83 -4.84 11.91 13.49
C GLY A 83 -4.31 13.33 13.62
N MET A 84 -2.99 13.51 13.50
CA MET A 84 -2.36 14.84 13.50
C MET A 84 -2.74 15.65 12.25
N PHE A 85 -2.70 15.03 11.07
CA PHE A 85 -2.96 15.72 9.80
C PHE A 85 -4.45 15.78 9.39
N ARG A 86 -5.35 15.11 10.12
CA ARG A 86 -6.81 15.10 9.88
C ARG A 86 -7.41 16.48 9.60
N LYS A 87 -6.99 17.53 10.32
CA LYS A 87 -7.53 18.89 10.14
C LYS A 87 -7.23 19.47 8.74
N PHE A 88 -6.15 19.01 8.10
CA PHE A 88 -5.75 19.44 6.75
C PHE A 88 -6.26 18.48 5.67
N LEU A 89 -6.27 17.17 5.95
CA LEU A 89 -6.58 16.11 4.96
C LEU A 89 -8.05 15.66 4.92
N VAL A 90 -8.88 15.98 5.93
CA VAL A 90 -10.27 15.50 6.05
C VAL A 90 -11.27 16.62 6.30
N ASP A 91 -10.91 17.65 7.08
CA ASP A 91 -11.79 18.78 7.35
C ASP A 91 -11.85 19.81 6.19
N SER A 92 -10.94 19.71 5.21
CA SER A 92 -10.74 20.66 4.10
C SER A 92 -11.62 20.35 2.88
N PRO A 93 -12.30 21.35 2.27
CA PRO A 93 -13.17 21.15 1.10
C PRO A 93 -12.43 20.64 -0.15
N TYR A 94 -11.12 20.85 -0.24
CA TYR A 94 -10.31 20.48 -1.41
C TYR A 94 -9.93 18.99 -1.44
N MET A 95 -10.23 18.23 -0.38
CA MET A 95 -9.76 16.85 -0.17
C MET A 95 -10.91 15.85 -0.33
N TRP A 96 -11.24 15.48 -1.57
CA TRP A 96 -12.48 14.75 -1.89
C TRP A 96 -12.40 13.21 -1.80
N TRP A 97 -11.19 12.62 -1.73
CA TRP A 97 -10.93 11.17 -1.62
C TRP A 97 -11.73 10.27 -2.62
N PRO A 98 -11.29 10.17 -3.89
CA PRO A 98 -12.08 9.56 -4.96
C PRO A 98 -12.53 8.11 -4.71
N ALA A 99 -11.66 7.23 -4.21
CA ALA A 99 -12.03 5.86 -3.84
C ALA A 99 -13.13 5.80 -2.76
N THR A 100 -13.18 6.76 -1.83
CA THR A 100 -14.25 6.85 -0.83
C THR A 100 -15.59 7.24 -1.46
N LEU A 101 -15.59 8.09 -2.50
CA LEU A 101 -16.82 8.42 -3.25
C LEU A 101 -17.40 7.18 -3.96
N VAL A 102 -16.55 6.29 -4.49
CA VAL A 102 -16.98 5.01 -5.08
C VAL A 102 -17.63 4.12 -4.02
N GLN A 103 -17.03 4.00 -2.83
CA GLN A 103 -17.64 3.24 -1.72
C GLN A 103 -18.99 3.84 -1.28
N VAL A 104 -19.08 5.17 -1.15
CA VAL A 104 -20.34 5.86 -0.81
C VAL A 104 -21.44 5.63 -1.85
N SER A 105 -21.10 5.60 -3.15
CA SER A 105 -22.09 5.31 -4.20
C SER A 105 -22.63 3.88 -4.11
N LEU A 106 -21.76 2.90 -3.83
CA LEU A 106 -22.16 1.50 -3.57
C LEU A 106 -23.06 1.38 -2.34
N PHE A 107 -22.70 2.00 -1.20
CA PHE A 107 -23.53 1.96 0.00
C PHE A 107 -24.93 2.54 -0.24
N ARG A 108 -25.03 3.64 -1.00
CA ARG A 108 -26.31 4.24 -1.39
C ARG A 108 -27.10 3.31 -2.31
N ALA A 109 -26.48 2.73 -3.35
CA ALA A 109 -27.14 1.79 -4.26
C ALA A 109 -27.71 0.53 -3.57
N LEU A 110 -27.12 0.12 -2.43
CA LEU A 110 -27.58 -1.02 -1.63
C LEU A 110 -28.68 -0.67 -0.59
N HIS A 111 -28.81 0.60 -0.18
CA HIS A 111 -29.72 1.01 0.92
C HIS A 111 -30.84 1.98 0.50
N GLU A 112 -30.69 2.72 -0.60
CA GLU A 112 -31.74 3.60 -1.11
C GLU A 112 -32.82 2.80 -1.86
N LYS A 113 -34.07 2.87 -1.40
CA LYS A 113 -35.22 2.25 -2.07
C LYS A 113 -35.58 3.03 -3.34
N GLU A 114 -34.99 2.62 -4.46
CA GLU A 114 -35.21 3.24 -5.77
C GLU A 114 -36.63 3.00 -6.31
N LYS A 115 -37.34 4.09 -6.65
CA LYS A 115 -38.65 4.01 -7.33
C LYS A 115 -38.45 3.68 -8.80
N ARG A 116 -38.54 2.38 -9.15
CA ARG A 116 -38.41 1.87 -10.52
C ARG A 116 -39.34 2.59 -11.50
N LYS A 117 -38.79 3.28 -12.50
CA LYS A 117 -39.55 3.73 -13.69
C LYS A 117 -39.80 2.54 -14.62
N LYS A 118 -40.88 2.57 -15.41
CA LYS A 118 -41.10 1.56 -16.47
C LYS A 118 -39.99 1.69 -17.53
N GLY A 119 -39.39 0.57 -17.91
CA GLY A 119 -38.31 0.49 -18.90
C GLY A 119 -36.89 0.51 -18.33
N GLU A 120 -36.67 1.09 -17.15
CA GLU A 120 -35.34 1.17 -16.53
C GLU A 120 -35.01 -0.09 -15.69
N LEU A 121 -33.74 -0.53 -15.74
CA LEU A 121 -33.16 -1.44 -14.74
C LEU A 121 -32.89 -0.67 -13.45
N THR A 122 -33.13 -1.30 -12.29
CA THR A 122 -32.72 -0.70 -11.00
C THR A 122 -31.20 -0.82 -10.81
N ARG A 123 -30.59 0.11 -10.05
CA ARG A 123 -29.14 0.07 -9.76
C ARG A 123 -28.69 -1.27 -9.18
N LEU A 124 -29.51 -1.90 -8.33
CA LEU A 124 -29.24 -3.21 -7.74
C LEU A 124 -29.28 -4.35 -8.78
N GLN A 125 -30.20 -4.31 -9.74
CA GLN A 125 -30.25 -5.30 -10.83
C GLN A 125 -29.05 -5.16 -11.76
N PHE A 126 -28.67 -3.94 -12.12
CA PHE A 126 -27.46 -3.70 -12.93
C PHE A 126 -26.20 -4.20 -12.20
N PHE A 127 -26.05 -3.87 -10.91
CA PHE A 127 -24.96 -4.37 -10.07
C PHE A 127 -24.91 -5.91 -10.04
N ALA A 128 -26.04 -6.57 -9.83
CA ALA A 128 -26.10 -8.04 -9.79
C ALA A 128 -25.75 -8.69 -11.15
N ILE A 129 -26.22 -8.13 -12.26
CA ILE A 129 -25.88 -8.59 -13.62
C ILE A 129 -24.37 -8.45 -13.87
N VAL A 130 -23.79 -7.28 -13.59
CA VAL A 130 -22.35 -7.04 -13.76
C VAL A 130 -21.53 -7.94 -12.84
N PHE A 131 -21.92 -8.10 -11.57
CA PHE A 131 -21.23 -8.98 -10.62
C PHE A 131 -21.17 -10.43 -11.10
N VAL A 132 -22.30 -11.01 -11.52
CA VAL A 132 -22.35 -12.40 -12.02
C VAL A 132 -21.61 -12.54 -13.34
N ALA A 133 -21.75 -11.58 -14.26
CA ALA A 133 -21.04 -11.58 -15.53
C ALA A 133 -19.51 -11.49 -15.36
N SER A 134 -19.02 -10.60 -14.49
CA SER A 134 -17.59 -10.50 -14.16
C SER A 134 -17.08 -11.75 -13.45
N PHE A 135 -17.82 -12.30 -12.49
CA PHE A 135 -17.45 -13.55 -11.80
C PHE A 135 -17.29 -14.71 -12.79
N ALA A 136 -18.25 -14.89 -13.71
CA ALA A 136 -18.16 -15.89 -14.77
C ALA A 136 -17.01 -15.59 -15.74
N TYR A 137 -16.78 -14.31 -16.08
CA TYR A 137 -15.71 -13.91 -16.99
C TYR A 137 -14.32 -14.20 -16.44
N TYR A 138 -14.03 -13.93 -15.16
CA TYR A 138 -12.69 -14.14 -14.57
C TYR A 138 -12.18 -15.59 -14.64
N ILE A 139 -13.08 -16.58 -14.72
CA ILE A 139 -12.71 -18.00 -14.92
C ILE A 139 -12.03 -18.19 -16.30
N VAL A 140 -12.40 -17.37 -17.30
CA VAL A 140 -11.91 -17.49 -18.68
C VAL A 140 -10.42 -17.12 -18.80
N PRO A 141 -9.93 -15.91 -18.45
CA PRO A 141 -8.49 -15.64 -18.46
C PRO A 141 -7.78 -16.31 -17.27
N GLY A 142 -8.44 -16.48 -16.12
CA GLY A 142 -7.81 -17.04 -14.92
C GLY A 142 -7.48 -18.54 -15.00
N HIS A 143 -8.19 -19.32 -15.83
CA HIS A 143 -8.00 -20.77 -15.89
C HIS A 143 -8.09 -21.38 -17.30
N LEU A 144 -9.06 -20.96 -18.12
CA LEU A 144 -9.30 -21.60 -19.43
C LEU A 144 -8.35 -21.11 -20.53
N PHE A 145 -8.09 -19.81 -20.60
CA PHE A 145 -7.27 -19.15 -21.62
C PHE A 145 -6.40 -18.03 -21.04
N PRO A 146 -5.33 -18.34 -20.27
CA PRO A 146 -4.40 -17.34 -19.71
C PRO A 146 -3.72 -16.43 -20.75
N SER A 147 -3.72 -16.81 -22.03
CA SER A 147 -3.24 -15.95 -23.13
C SER A 147 -4.05 -14.67 -23.31
N LEU A 148 -5.31 -14.63 -22.88
CA LEU A 148 -6.18 -13.42 -22.95
C LEU A 148 -5.65 -12.25 -22.10
N SER A 149 -4.79 -12.51 -21.12
CA SER A 149 -4.12 -11.49 -20.31
C SER A 149 -3.05 -10.71 -21.10
N ALA A 150 -2.47 -11.29 -22.16
CA ALA A 150 -1.38 -10.66 -22.92
C ALA A 150 -1.41 -11.03 -24.41
N LEU A 151 -2.37 -10.46 -25.16
CA LEU A 151 -2.48 -10.61 -26.61
C LEU A 151 -1.46 -9.69 -27.31
N SER A 152 -0.19 -10.10 -27.33
CA SER A 152 0.93 -9.39 -27.95
C SER A 152 0.94 -9.52 -29.49
N PHE A 153 0.17 -8.67 -30.17
CA PHE A 153 -0.08 -8.75 -31.62
C PHE A 153 1.21 -8.64 -32.46
N VAL A 154 2.16 -7.79 -32.05
CA VAL A 154 3.48 -7.64 -32.71
C VAL A 154 4.27 -8.96 -32.71
N CYS A 155 4.18 -9.75 -31.63
CA CYS A 155 4.84 -11.05 -31.52
C CYS A 155 4.15 -12.14 -32.37
N TRP A 156 2.88 -11.99 -32.72
CA TRP A 156 2.18 -12.91 -33.63
C TRP A 156 2.58 -12.70 -35.09
N ILE A 157 2.87 -11.46 -35.49
CA ILE A 157 3.37 -11.14 -36.84
C ILE A 157 4.84 -11.55 -36.97
N TRP A 158 5.71 -11.06 -36.09
CA TRP A 158 7.16 -11.27 -36.17
C TRP A 158 7.68 -12.32 -35.19
N LYS A 159 7.18 -13.56 -35.34
CA LYS A 159 7.47 -14.69 -34.44
C LYS A 159 8.96 -14.98 -34.24
N SER A 160 9.79 -14.79 -35.27
CA SER A 160 11.23 -15.11 -35.28
C SER A 160 12.17 -13.97 -34.89
N SER A 161 11.68 -12.74 -34.71
CA SER A 161 12.54 -11.57 -34.44
C SER A 161 12.66 -11.29 -32.93
N ILE A 162 13.87 -11.39 -32.40
CA ILE A 162 14.18 -11.12 -30.99
C ILE A 162 13.81 -9.66 -30.63
N THR A 163 14.08 -8.70 -31.51
CA THR A 163 13.73 -7.29 -31.26
C THR A 163 12.22 -7.05 -31.29
N ALA A 164 11.48 -7.73 -32.18
CA ALA A 164 10.02 -7.65 -32.19
C ALA A 164 9.37 -8.32 -30.97
N GLN A 165 9.98 -9.39 -30.42
CA GLN A 165 9.58 -9.97 -29.15
C GLN A 165 9.87 -9.03 -27.96
N GLN A 166 11.06 -8.43 -27.91
CA GLN A 166 11.45 -7.44 -26.88
C GLN A 166 10.57 -6.19 -26.88
N ILE A 167 10.16 -5.70 -28.05
CA ILE A 167 9.28 -4.54 -28.20
C ILE A 167 7.82 -4.92 -27.91
N GLY A 168 7.36 -6.05 -28.44
CA GLY A 168 5.94 -6.41 -28.49
C GLY A 168 5.41 -7.21 -27.30
N SER A 169 6.26 -7.93 -26.56
CA SER A 169 5.81 -8.83 -25.50
C SER A 169 5.28 -8.05 -24.29
N GLY A 170 4.03 -8.31 -23.90
CA GLY A 170 3.42 -7.73 -22.70
C GLY A 170 3.85 -8.36 -21.37
N LEU A 171 4.67 -9.42 -21.40
CA LEU A 171 5.11 -10.14 -20.18
C LEU A 171 6.64 -10.11 -19.96
N LYS A 172 7.43 -9.92 -21.04
CA LYS A 172 8.92 -9.93 -20.99
C LYS A 172 9.55 -8.83 -21.85
N GLY A 173 8.78 -7.79 -22.18
CA GLY A 173 9.18 -6.73 -23.09
C GLY A 173 8.42 -5.44 -22.82
N LEU A 174 8.50 -4.49 -23.76
CA LEU A 174 7.90 -3.16 -23.63
C LEU A 174 6.37 -3.16 -23.82
N GLY A 175 5.78 -4.25 -24.32
CA GLY A 175 4.32 -4.40 -24.47
C GLY A 175 3.67 -3.60 -25.62
N ILE A 176 4.45 -3.07 -26.58
CA ILE A 176 3.87 -2.28 -27.69
C ILE A 176 2.95 -3.18 -28.53
N GLY A 177 1.67 -2.80 -28.61
CA GLY A 177 0.66 -3.60 -29.31
C GLY A 177 0.26 -4.89 -28.57
N SER A 178 0.49 -4.96 -27.26
CA SER A 178 -0.02 -6.02 -26.39
C SER A 178 -1.26 -5.56 -25.63
N PHE A 179 -2.34 -6.33 -25.73
CA PHE A 179 -3.63 -6.01 -25.09
C PHE A 179 -4.04 -7.12 -24.12
N GLY A 180 -4.39 -6.75 -22.89
CA GLY A 180 -5.09 -7.63 -21.96
C GLY A 180 -6.59 -7.42 -22.07
N LEU A 181 -7.35 -8.50 -22.31
CA LEU A 181 -8.82 -8.49 -22.20
C LEU A 181 -9.30 -8.81 -20.78
N ASP A 182 -8.41 -9.34 -19.94
CA ASP A 182 -8.62 -9.56 -18.52
C ASP A 182 -8.64 -8.23 -17.73
N TRP A 183 -9.69 -8.02 -16.95
CA TRP A 183 -9.79 -6.84 -16.08
C TRP A 183 -8.79 -6.87 -14.93
N ALA A 184 -8.35 -8.03 -14.42
CA ALA A 184 -7.33 -8.06 -13.37
C ALA A 184 -5.97 -7.54 -13.88
N THR A 185 -5.62 -7.88 -15.13
CA THR A 185 -4.45 -7.33 -15.83
C THR A 185 -4.59 -5.82 -16.06
N VAL A 186 -5.74 -5.34 -16.56
CA VAL A 186 -6.00 -3.89 -16.73
C VAL A 186 -5.97 -3.13 -15.38
N ALA A 187 -6.46 -3.76 -14.32
CA ALA A 187 -6.45 -3.23 -12.96
C ALA A 187 -5.05 -3.24 -12.31
N SER A 188 -4.15 -4.15 -12.71
CA SER A 188 -2.87 -4.37 -12.01
C SER A 188 -2.00 -3.11 -11.86
N PHE A 189 -2.05 -2.18 -12.81
CA PHE A 189 -1.20 -0.98 -12.84
C PHE A 189 -1.73 0.20 -11.99
N LEU A 190 -3.04 0.33 -11.82
CA LEU A 190 -3.68 1.46 -11.11
C LEU A 190 -4.67 1.02 -10.02
N GLY A 191 -4.80 -0.27 -9.73
CA GLY A 191 -5.92 -0.77 -8.93
C GLY A 191 -7.23 -0.66 -9.70
N SER A 192 -8.21 0.12 -9.20
CA SER A 192 -9.47 0.34 -9.94
C SER A 192 -9.40 1.64 -10.75
N PRO A 193 -9.13 1.62 -12.07
CA PRO A 193 -9.00 2.86 -12.87
C PRO A 193 -10.28 3.70 -12.86
N LEU A 194 -11.44 3.08 -12.63
CA LEU A 194 -12.74 3.75 -12.47
C LEU A 194 -12.82 4.68 -11.24
N ALA A 195 -11.90 4.54 -10.27
CA ALA A 195 -11.82 5.40 -9.09
C ALA A 195 -10.90 6.62 -9.27
N TYR A 196 -10.14 6.72 -10.36
CA TYR A 196 -9.16 7.79 -10.57
C TYR A 196 -9.73 8.93 -11.42
N PRO A 197 -9.46 10.20 -11.09
CA PRO A 197 -9.77 11.33 -11.97
C PRO A 197 -9.10 11.17 -13.33
N PHE A 198 -9.82 11.50 -14.41
CA PHE A 198 -9.31 11.39 -15.78
C PHE A 198 -7.95 12.09 -15.99
N PHE A 199 -7.74 13.25 -15.37
CA PHE A 199 -6.46 13.98 -15.47
C PHE A 199 -5.28 13.19 -14.88
N SER A 200 -5.49 12.47 -13.75
CA SER A 200 -4.49 11.60 -13.15
C SER A 200 -4.10 10.47 -14.09
N ILE A 201 -5.10 9.85 -14.73
CA ILE A 201 -4.91 8.75 -15.69
C ILE A 201 -4.16 9.26 -16.93
N ALA A 202 -4.58 10.39 -17.50
CA ALA A 202 -3.95 11.00 -18.66
C ALA A 202 -2.49 11.40 -18.40
N ASN A 203 -2.20 12.03 -17.25
CA ASN A 203 -0.84 12.39 -16.86
C ASN A 203 0.04 11.15 -16.64
N THR A 204 -0.50 10.11 -16.00
CA THR A 204 0.22 8.84 -15.80
C THR A 204 0.48 8.13 -17.13
N MET A 205 -0.46 8.17 -18.07
CA MET A 205 -0.29 7.62 -19.42
C MET A 205 0.80 8.36 -20.22
N VAL A 206 0.84 9.69 -20.16
CA VAL A 206 1.93 10.48 -20.78
C VAL A 206 3.28 10.14 -20.16
N GLY A 207 3.36 10.06 -18.82
CA GLY A 207 4.57 9.63 -18.11
C GLY A 207 5.02 8.21 -18.51
N PHE A 208 4.08 7.27 -18.60
CA PHE A 208 4.34 5.90 -19.04
C PHE A 208 4.86 5.84 -20.48
N ILE A 209 4.26 6.57 -21.43
CA ILE A 209 4.70 6.62 -22.83
C ILE A 209 6.12 7.19 -22.93
N LEU A 210 6.40 8.31 -22.25
CA LEU A 210 7.73 8.93 -22.25
C LEU A 210 8.78 8.00 -21.61
N PHE A 211 8.43 7.31 -20.52
CA PHE A 211 9.36 6.41 -19.85
C PHE A 211 9.60 5.11 -20.65
N MET A 212 8.54 4.35 -20.93
CA MET A 212 8.60 3.00 -21.51
C MET A 212 8.96 3.01 -23.00
N TYR A 213 8.48 3.99 -23.78
CA TYR A 213 8.61 4.00 -25.24
C TYR A 213 9.64 4.99 -25.78
N VAL A 214 10.10 5.96 -24.97
CA VAL A 214 11.14 6.92 -25.38
C VAL A 214 12.42 6.76 -24.56
N LEU A 215 12.34 6.87 -23.22
CA LEU A 215 13.53 6.93 -22.36
C LEU A 215 14.25 5.59 -22.26
N VAL A 216 13.57 4.51 -21.85
CA VAL A 216 14.16 3.17 -21.72
C VAL A 216 14.75 2.66 -23.04
N PRO A 217 14.06 2.77 -24.21
CA PRO A 217 14.58 2.20 -25.44
C PRO A 217 15.71 3.03 -26.05
N VAL A 218 15.69 4.36 -25.94
CA VAL A 218 16.82 5.23 -26.35
C VAL A 218 18.06 4.89 -25.53
N ALA A 219 17.94 4.77 -24.21
CA ALA A 219 19.06 4.45 -23.34
C ALA A 219 19.63 3.04 -23.61
N TYR A 220 18.76 2.04 -23.85
CA TYR A 220 19.19 0.68 -24.20
C TYR A 220 19.90 0.63 -25.56
N TRP A 221 19.34 1.20 -26.63
CA TRP A 221 19.95 1.12 -27.97
C TRP A 221 21.18 2.01 -28.14
N SER A 222 21.30 3.12 -27.40
CA SER A 222 22.54 3.89 -27.27
C SER A 222 23.62 3.19 -26.42
N ASN A 223 23.30 2.06 -25.77
CA ASN A 223 24.19 1.32 -24.86
C ASN A 223 24.63 2.13 -23.64
N PHE A 224 23.77 3.01 -23.12
CA PHE A 224 24.04 3.77 -21.92
C PHE A 224 24.26 2.82 -20.72
N TRP A 225 25.31 3.04 -19.94
CA TRP A 225 25.78 2.13 -18.88
C TRP A 225 25.91 0.66 -19.30
N GLU A 226 26.33 0.40 -20.54
CA GLU A 226 26.51 -0.95 -21.11
C GLU A 226 25.24 -1.82 -21.08
N ALA A 227 24.06 -1.19 -21.08
CA ALA A 227 22.77 -1.86 -20.85
C ALA A 227 22.49 -3.08 -21.74
N LYS A 228 23.13 -3.22 -22.90
CA LYS A 228 23.01 -4.40 -23.78
C LYS A 228 23.62 -5.69 -23.20
N ARG A 229 24.39 -5.61 -22.11
CA ARG A 229 24.82 -6.78 -21.29
C ARG A 229 23.64 -7.40 -20.52
N PHE A 230 22.53 -6.67 -20.34
CA PHE A 230 21.41 -7.06 -19.49
C PHE A 230 20.08 -7.07 -20.27
N PRO A 231 19.06 -7.83 -19.84
CA PRO A 231 17.72 -7.75 -20.43
C PRO A 231 17.08 -6.36 -20.20
N ILE A 232 16.44 -5.82 -21.24
CA ILE A 232 15.76 -4.50 -21.23
C ILE A 232 14.83 -4.35 -20.02
N PHE A 233 14.05 -5.38 -19.74
CA PHE A 233 13.01 -5.41 -18.71
C PHE A 233 13.25 -6.59 -17.77
N SER A 234 13.71 -6.30 -16.56
CA SER A 234 13.97 -7.28 -15.50
C SER A 234 14.03 -6.59 -14.13
N SER A 235 13.49 -7.24 -13.10
CA SER A 235 13.64 -6.85 -11.69
C SER A 235 14.83 -7.52 -10.99
N HIS A 236 15.57 -8.39 -11.67
CA HIS A 236 16.75 -9.06 -11.12
C HIS A 236 17.99 -8.16 -11.13
N THR A 237 18.87 -8.40 -10.16
CA THR A 237 20.22 -7.84 -10.05
C THR A 237 21.22 -8.73 -10.80
N PHE A 238 22.25 -8.14 -11.39
CA PHE A 238 23.21 -8.83 -12.25
C PHE A 238 24.66 -8.61 -11.82
N ASP A 239 25.51 -9.58 -12.13
CA ASP A 239 26.97 -9.47 -12.12
C ASP A 239 27.47 -8.82 -13.41
N GLU A 240 28.74 -8.40 -13.45
CA GLU A 240 29.39 -7.83 -14.64
C GLU A 240 29.25 -8.73 -15.90
N ASP A 241 29.30 -10.06 -15.73
CA ASP A 241 29.13 -11.03 -16.82
C ASP A 241 27.67 -11.20 -17.30
N GLY A 242 26.72 -10.42 -16.80
CA GLY A 242 25.29 -10.51 -17.16
C GLY A 242 24.55 -11.68 -16.52
N GLN A 243 25.20 -12.44 -15.63
CA GLN A 243 24.59 -13.48 -14.81
C GLN A 243 23.83 -12.88 -13.62
N THR A 244 22.92 -13.63 -13.01
CA THR A 244 22.15 -13.16 -11.83
C THR A 244 23.04 -13.09 -10.58
N PHE A 245 23.10 -11.91 -9.95
CA PHE A 245 24.01 -11.61 -8.85
C PHE A 245 23.87 -12.60 -7.67
N ASN A 246 24.95 -13.30 -7.32
CA ASN A 246 24.91 -14.34 -6.29
C ASN A 246 25.14 -13.78 -4.87
N ILE A 247 24.05 -13.43 -4.19
CA ILE A 247 24.02 -12.78 -2.86
C ILE A 247 24.80 -13.58 -1.80
N THR A 248 24.76 -14.93 -1.84
CA THR A 248 25.42 -15.79 -0.84
C THR A 248 26.95 -15.74 -0.85
N ARG A 249 27.57 -15.17 -1.90
CA ARG A 249 29.02 -14.97 -1.98
C ARG A 249 29.52 -13.67 -1.34
N VAL A 250 28.61 -12.77 -0.95
CA VAL A 250 28.93 -11.40 -0.49
C VAL A 250 28.37 -11.10 0.89
N LEU A 251 27.29 -11.79 1.28
CA LEU A 251 26.63 -11.61 2.57
C LEU A 251 27.01 -12.74 3.53
N ASN A 252 27.69 -12.42 4.63
CA ASN A 252 28.12 -13.42 5.60
C ASN A 252 26.91 -13.88 6.46
N GLU A 253 26.38 -15.06 6.16
CA GLU A 253 25.14 -15.63 6.72
C GLU A 253 25.03 -15.57 8.25
N LYS A 254 26.16 -15.59 8.97
CA LYS A 254 26.18 -15.61 10.45
C LYS A 254 26.17 -14.22 11.10
N ALA A 255 26.63 -13.20 10.39
CA ALA A 255 26.79 -11.84 10.92
C ALA A 255 25.75 -10.85 10.36
N PHE A 256 25.33 -11.06 9.10
CA PHE A 256 24.58 -10.10 8.29
C PHE A 256 25.32 -8.80 7.94
N ASP A 257 26.62 -8.75 8.24
CA ASP A 257 27.53 -7.74 7.70
C ASP A 257 27.94 -8.11 6.26
N LEU A 258 27.91 -7.13 5.36
CA LEU A 258 28.38 -7.27 3.98
C LEU A 258 29.92 -7.40 3.97
N ASN A 259 30.45 -8.49 3.39
CA ASN A 259 31.90 -8.66 3.29
C ASN A 259 32.45 -7.85 2.11
N LEU A 260 32.92 -6.64 2.40
CA LEU A 260 33.51 -5.71 1.42
C LEU A 260 34.62 -6.38 0.60
N SER A 261 35.44 -7.24 1.20
CA SER A 261 36.52 -7.91 0.47
C SER A 261 36.04 -9.00 -0.48
N GLU A 262 34.91 -9.64 -0.23
CA GLU A 262 34.31 -10.58 -1.20
C GLU A 262 33.49 -9.83 -2.26
N TYR A 263 32.84 -8.71 -1.90
CA TYR A 263 32.17 -7.84 -2.85
C TYR A 263 33.13 -7.27 -3.91
N GLU A 264 34.24 -6.68 -3.49
CA GLU A 264 35.24 -6.06 -4.38
C GLU A 264 35.98 -7.08 -5.25
N ASN A 265 36.14 -8.33 -4.78
CA ASN A 265 36.73 -9.43 -5.55
C ASN A 265 35.74 -10.16 -6.48
N TYR A 266 34.43 -10.06 -6.24
CA TYR A 266 33.42 -10.79 -7.01
C TYR A 266 32.89 -9.98 -8.20
N SER A 267 32.09 -8.95 -7.92
CA SER A 267 31.52 -8.08 -8.95
C SER A 267 30.83 -6.88 -8.33
N LYS A 268 30.82 -5.75 -9.06
CA LYS A 268 29.90 -4.64 -8.74
C LYS A 268 28.48 -5.07 -9.10
N LEU A 269 27.50 -4.68 -8.29
CA LEU A 269 26.10 -5.03 -8.56
C LEU A 269 25.53 -4.15 -9.69
N TYR A 270 25.12 -4.77 -10.79
CA TYR A 270 24.46 -4.14 -11.92
C TYR A 270 22.92 -4.32 -11.86
N LEU A 271 22.21 -3.38 -12.48
CA LEU A 271 20.74 -3.34 -12.56
C LEU A 271 20.32 -3.27 -14.03
N SER A 272 19.15 -3.82 -14.37
CA SER A 272 18.56 -3.56 -15.69
C SER A 272 18.29 -2.06 -15.86
N ILE A 273 18.40 -1.54 -17.09
CA ILE A 273 18.24 -0.11 -17.32
C ILE A 273 16.83 0.40 -17.00
N PHE A 274 15.81 -0.45 -17.21
CA PHE A 274 14.45 -0.20 -16.73
C PHE A 274 14.40 -0.04 -15.20
N PHE A 275 15.02 -0.95 -14.45
CA PHE A 275 14.99 -0.95 -12.98
C PHE A 275 15.79 0.24 -12.41
N ALA A 276 16.96 0.55 -12.98
CA ALA A 276 17.76 1.73 -12.61
C ALA A 276 16.98 3.05 -12.79
N PHE A 277 16.28 3.22 -13.92
CA PHE A 277 15.44 4.40 -14.12
C PHE A 277 14.16 4.40 -13.27
N MET A 278 13.56 3.25 -12.93
CA MET A 278 12.46 3.18 -11.96
C MET A 278 12.89 3.71 -10.58
N TYR A 279 14.08 3.35 -10.10
CA TYR A 279 14.64 3.94 -8.87
C TYR A 279 14.87 5.45 -9.02
N GLY A 280 15.55 5.89 -10.09
CA GLY A 280 15.84 7.31 -10.34
C GLY A 280 14.58 8.18 -10.41
N LEU A 281 13.55 7.71 -11.11
CA LEU A 281 12.24 8.37 -11.19
C LEU A 281 11.50 8.32 -9.85
N GLY A 282 11.61 7.25 -9.06
CA GLY A 282 11.04 7.18 -7.71
C GLY A 282 11.58 8.28 -6.78
N PHE A 283 12.90 8.52 -6.78
CA PHE A 283 13.51 9.64 -6.04
C PHE A 283 13.04 11.00 -6.57
N ALA A 284 12.92 11.15 -7.90
CA ALA A 284 12.39 12.36 -8.52
C ALA A 284 10.92 12.61 -8.13
N THR A 285 10.06 11.59 -8.10
CA THR A 285 8.64 11.69 -7.68
C THR A 285 8.50 12.19 -6.25
N LEU A 286 9.36 11.76 -5.33
CA LEU A 286 9.33 12.20 -3.93
C LEU A 286 9.72 13.68 -3.78
N THR A 287 10.73 14.13 -4.54
CA THR A 287 11.09 15.56 -4.60
C THR A 287 10.01 16.39 -5.28
N ALA A 288 9.46 15.91 -6.40
CA ALA A 288 8.38 16.54 -7.14
C ALA A 288 7.08 16.64 -6.31
N THR A 289 6.83 15.69 -5.41
CA THR A 289 5.71 15.73 -4.46
C THR A 289 5.83 16.91 -3.51
N LEU A 290 7.02 17.13 -2.95
CA LEU A 290 7.27 18.28 -2.07
C LEU A 290 7.14 19.61 -2.83
N THR A 291 7.72 19.73 -4.03
CA THR A 291 7.66 20.98 -4.81
C THR A 291 6.26 21.26 -5.34
N HIS A 292 5.52 20.26 -5.82
CA HIS A 292 4.13 20.40 -6.26
C HIS A 292 3.24 20.91 -5.11
N VAL A 293 3.26 20.24 -3.96
CA VAL A 293 2.44 20.64 -2.81
C VAL A 293 2.88 22.00 -2.26
N ALA A 294 4.18 22.35 -2.29
CA ALA A 294 4.65 23.67 -1.89
C ALA A 294 4.18 24.81 -2.83
N LEU A 295 4.17 24.57 -4.15
CA LEU A 295 3.83 25.58 -5.15
C LEU A 295 2.33 25.80 -5.31
N PHE A 296 1.55 24.71 -5.43
CA PHE A 296 0.10 24.77 -5.66
C PHE A 296 -0.68 24.91 -4.35
N ASP A 297 -0.49 23.98 -3.41
CA ASP A 297 -1.26 23.94 -2.16
C ASP A 297 -0.63 24.73 -1.01
N GLY A 298 0.67 25.03 -1.07
CA GLY A 298 1.42 25.65 0.04
C GLY A 298 0.82 26.99 0.50
N LYS A 299 0.26 27.79 -0.43
CA LYS A 299 -0.48 29.02 -0.10
C LYS A 299 -1.77 28.75 0.68
N ASN A 300 -2.44 27.63 0.43
CA ASN A 300 -3.66 27.22 1.13
C ASN A 300 -3.32 26.55 2.48
N ILE A 301 -2.31 25.67 2.51
CA ILE A 301 -1.78 25.05 3.72
C ILE A 301 -1.29 26.13 4.70
N PHE A 302 -0.51 27.11 4.24
CA PHE A 302 -0.02 28.20 5.09
C PHE A 302 -1.16 29.10 5.61
N LYS A 303 -2.17 29.39 4.78
CA LYS A 303 -3.40 30.07 5.24
C LYS A 303 -4.13 29.26 6.31
N MET A 304 -4.30 27.94 6.13
CA MET A 304 -4.94 27.04 7.09
C MET A 304 -4.12 26.90 8.39
N TRP A 305 -2.78 26.93 8.31
CA TRP A 305 -1.89 26.88 9.47
C TRP A 305 -1.99 28.20 10.27
N LYS A 306 -1.86 29.35 9.62
CA LYS A 306 -2.02 30.67 10.27
C LYS A 306 -3.42 30.86 10.85
N LYS A 307 -4.49 30.49 10.12
CA LYS A 307 -5.88 30.43 10.60
C LYS A 307 -6.19 29.21 11.50
N THR A 308 -5.19 28.42 11.89
CA THR A 308 -5.31 27.45 12.99
C THR A 308 -4.88 28.05 14.32
N THR A 309 -3.93 28.99 14.30
CA THR A 309 -3.52 29.78 15.47
C THR A 309 -4.52 30.89 15.81
N THR A 310 -5.21 31.46 14.81
CA THR A 310 -6.30 32.43 15.02
C THR A 310 -7.67 31.74 14.99
N ALA A 311 -8.56 32.05 15.94
CA ALA A 311 -9.80 31.29 16.20
C ALA A 311 -10.97 31.53 15.22
N VAL A 312 -10.73 31.52 13.90
CA VAL A 312 -11.77 31.68 12.88
C VAL A 312 -12.23 30.30 12.38
N LYS A 313 -13.38 29.81 12.88
CA LYS A 313 -13.84 28.42 12.66
C LYS A 313 -14.54 28.15 11.33
N ASP A 314 -15.16 29.16 10.71
CA ASP A 314 -16.32 28.92 9.83
C ASP A 314 -16.16 29.32 8.36
N GLU A 315 -15.13 30.08 7.97
CA GLU A 315 -14.93 30.54 6.57
C GLU A 315 -14.65 29.40 5.56
N PHE A 316 -14.04 28.29 6.02
CA PHE A 316 -13.68 27.14 5.18
C PHE A 316 -14.43 25.86 5.57
N SER A 317 -15.52 25.96 6.34
CA SER A 317 -16.34 24.80 6.66
C SER A 317 -17.19 24.42 5.44
N ASP A 318 -16.83 23.34 4.75
CA ASP A 318 -17.69 22.75 3.72
C ASP A 318 -19.07 22.37 4.29
N VAL A 319 -20.09 22.29 3.43
CA VAL A 319 -21.44 21.84 3.78
C VAL A 319 -21.40 20.41 4.36
N HIS A 320 -20.61 19.49 3.79
CA HIS A 320 -20.46 18.14 4.35
C HIS A 320 -19.76 18.17 5.71
N THR A 321 -18.67 18.93 5.84
CA THR A 321 -17.96 19.11 7.12
C THR A 321 -18.84 19.75 8.20
N ARG A 322 -19.71 20.70 7.84
CA ARG A 322 -20.66 21.37 8.74
C ARG A 322 -21.78 20.42 9.18
N ILE A 323 -22.35 19.64 8.25
CA ILE A 323 -23.35 18.60 8.57
C ILE A 323 -22.73 17.51 9.46
N MET A 324 -21.50 17.08 9.16
CA MET A 324 -20.78 16.07 9.95
C MET A 324 -20.53 16.56 11.38
N LYS A 325 -20.00 17.78 11.56
CA LYS A 325 -19.74 18.38 12.88
C LYS A 325 -21.02 18.72 13.66
N LYS A 326 -22.15 18.99 12.99
CA LYS A 326 -23.46 19.16 13.65
C LYS A 326 -24.04 17.85 14.17
N ASN A 327 -23.81 16.74 13.45
CA ASN A 327 -24.45 15.46 13.72
C ASN A 327 -23.57 14.44 14.46
N TYR A 328 -22.24 14.66 14.55
CA TYR A 328 -21.28 13.70 15.13
C TYR A 328 -20.14 14.40 15.93
N ALA A 329 -19.73 13.79 17.04
CA ALA A 329 -18.67 14.31 17.92
C ALA A 329 -17.24 13.87 17.50
N VAL A 330 -16.22 14.66 17.84
CA VAL A 330 -15.04 14.93 16.96
C VAL A 330 -14.30 13.75 16.27
N VAL A 331 -13.35 12.91 16.73
CA VAL A 331 -12.52 12.59 17.92
C VAL A 331 -11.74 13.75 18.55
N PRO A 332 -11.47 13.74 19.87
CA PRO A 332 -10.39 14.53 20.46
C PRO A 332 -9.03 14.17 19.84
N GLN A 333 -8.21 15.17 19.53
CA GLN A 333 -6.90 14.93 18.89
C GLN A 333 -5.94 14.11 19.77
N TRP A 334 -6.09 14.20 21.11
CA TRP A 334 -5.23 13.49 22.06
C TRP A 334 -5.30 11.96 21.96
N TRP A 335 -6.39 11.38 21.43
CA TRP A 335 -6.49 9.92 21.23
C TRP A 335 -5.39 9.43 20.28
N PHE A 336 -5.19 10.15 19.18
CA PHE A 336 -4.16 9.85 18.20
C PHE A 336 -2.75 10.16 18.74
N THR A 337 -2.59 11.23 19.52
CA THR A 337 -1.31 11.56 20.17
C THR A 337 -0.88 10.48 21.17
N VAL A 338 -1.81 9.98 22.00
CA VAL A 338 -1.53 8.89 22.95
C VAL A 338 -1.17 7.60 22.22
N ILE A 339 -1.89 7.25 21.15
CA ILE A 339 -1.58 6.06 20.35
C ILE A 339 -0.26 6.20 19.58
N LEU A 340 0.08 7.38 19.08
CA LEU A 340 1.40 7.64 18.49
C LEU A 340 2.51 7.43 19.54
N VAL A 341 2.40 8.04 20.72
CA VAL A 341 3.41 7.93 21.80
C VAL A 341 3.56 6.49 22.29
N ILE A 342 2.45 5.78 22.53
CA ILE A 342 2.47 4.35 22.93
C ILE A 342 3.12 3.51 21.84
N SER A 343 2.79 3.74 20.56
CA SER A 343 3.33 2.94 19.46
C SER A 343 4.82 3.20 19.23
N VAL A 344 5.29 4.45 19.39
CA VAL A 344 6.74 4.77 19.37
C VAL A 344 7.45 4.07 20.55
N ALA A 345 6.89 4.12 21.75
CA ALA A 345 7.47 3.45 22.92
C ALA A 345 7.54 1.92 22.74
N LEU A 346 6.49 1.30 22.21
CA LEU A 346 6.48 -0.13 21.89
C LEU A 346 7.45 -0.48 20.75
N SER A 347 7.65 0.40 19.76
CA SER A 347 8.69 0.21 18.73
C SER A 347 10.09 0.29 19.31
N LEU A 348 10.37 1.22 20.24
CA LEU A 348 11.66 1.27 20.96
C LEU A 348 11.89 -0.02 21.76
N VAL A 349 10.87 -0.54 22.45
CA VAL A 349 10.95 -1.83 23.18
C VAL A 349 11.18 -3.01 22.22
N ALA A 350 10.63 -2.99 21.01
CA ALA A 350 10.86 -4.03 20.01
C ALA A 350 12.29 -4.00 19.42
N LEU A 351 12.91 -2.82 19.32
CA LEU A 351 14.24 -2.62 18.73
C LEU A 351 15.40 -2.80 19.72
N GLU A 352 15.27 -2.21 20.91
CA GLU A 352 16.31 -2.23 21.95
C GLU A 352 16.18 -3.48 22.85
N GLY A 353 14.98 -4.07 22.92
CA GLY A 353 14.74 -5.36 23.56
C GLY A 353 15.12 -6.56 22.68
N PHE A 354 14.96 -7.77 23.22
CA PHE A 354 15.19 -9.03 22.51
C PHE A 354 16.57 -9.09 21.81
N ASP A 355 17.63 -8.79 22.56
CA ASP A 355 19.04 -8.93 22.16
C ASP A 355 19.40 -8.20 20.85
N HIS A 356 18.78 -7.04 20.60
CA HIS A 356 18.92 -6.23 19.38
C HIS A 356 18.72 -7.03 18.07
N GLN A 357 17.85 -8.04 18.07
CA GLN A 357 17.62 -8.93 16.92
C GLN A 357 17.25 -8.19 15.62
N LEU A 358 16.62 -7.01 15.71
CA LEU A 358 16.23 -6.17 14.57
C LEU A 358 17.34 -5.22 14.06
N GLN A 359 18.47 -5.10 14.78
CA GLN A 359 19.69 -4.35 14.42
C GLN A 359 19.56 -2.83 14.16
N LEU A 360 18.35 -2.27 14.04
CA LEU A 360 18.12 -0.82 13.90
C LEU A 360 18.28 -0.11 15.26
N PRO A 361 19.19 0.89 15.40
CA PRO A 361 19.34 1.65 16.64
C PRO A 361 18.17 2.63 16.87
N TRP A 362 17.94 3.01 18.14
CA TRP A 362 16.85 3.92 18.55
C TRP A 362 16.76 5.24 17.75
N TRP A 363 17.89 5.81 17.30
CA TRP A 363 17.89 7.03 16.49
C TRP A 363 17.32 6.81 15.08
N GLY A 364 17.42 5.60 14.53
CA GLY A 364 16.85 5.23 13.24
C GLY A 364 15.31 5.26 13.24
N LEU A 365 14.70 4.87 14.35
CA LEU A 365 13.25 5.01 14.55
C LEU A 365 12.82 6.48 14.57
N LEU A 366 13.56 7.34 15.30
CA LEU A 366 13.26 8.78 15.37
C LEU A 366 13.43 9.46 14.00
N LEU A 367 14.45 9.07 13.23
CA LEU A 367 14.66 9.52 11.86
C LEU A 367 13.51 9.08 10.94
N ALA A 368 13.07 7.83 11.02
CA ALA A 368 11.91 7.33 10.28
C ALA A 368 10.64 8.08 10.65
N CYS A 369 10.40 8.36 11.94
CA CYS A 369 9.30 9.19 12.41
C CYS A 369 9.37 10.64 11.88
N PHE A 370 10.56 11.24 11.80
CA PHE A 370 10.76 12.59 11.26
C PHE A 370 10.47 12.66 9.75
N ILE A 371 10.97 11.69 8.98
CA ILE A 371 10.67 11.54 7.55
C ILE A 371 9.16 11.34 7.34
N ALA A 372 8.54 10.43 8.11
CA ALA A 372 7.09 10.21 8.05
C ALA A 372 6.28 11.48 8.34
N LEU A 373 6.66 12.27 9.36
CA LEU A 373 6.02 13.53 9.71
C LEU A 373 6.05 14.53 8.53
N ILE A 374 7.22 14.69 7.90
CA ILE A 374 7.39 15.61 6.75
C ILE A 374 6.54 15.15 5.55
N PHE A 375 6.62 13.88 5.18
CA PHE A 375 6.02 13.38 3.93
C PHE A 375 4.53 13.03 4.03
N THR A 376 3.98 12.76 5.22
CA THR A 376 2.56 12.39 5.38
C THR A 376 1.60 13.47 4.86
N LEU A 377 1.89 14.76 5.08
CA LEU A 377 1.03 15.82 4.59
C LEU A 377 1.09 15.96 3.05
N PRO A 378 2.26 16.09 2.39
CA PRO A 378 2.33 16.15 0.92
C PRO A 378 1.80 14.91 0.20
N VAL A 379 2.15 13.69 0.65
CA VAL A 379 1.62 12.45 0.05
C VAL A 379 0.11 12.36 0.29
N GLY A 380 -0.37 12.71 1.49
CA GLY A 380 -1.79 12.75 1.82
C GLY A 380 -2.59 13.73 0.95
N VAL A 381 -2.02 14.90 0.60
CA VAL A 381 -2.66 15.85 -0.33
C VAL A 381 -2.79 15.25 -1.73
N ILE A 382 -1.71 14.68 -2.29
CA ILE A 382 -1.76 14.07 -3.62
C ILE A 382 -2.74 12.88 -3.64
N GLN A 383 -2.72 12.02 -2.63
CA GLN A 383 -3.63 10.87 -2.51
C GLN A 383 -5.10 11.33 -2.38
N ALA A 384 -5.37 12.34 -1.55
CA ALA A 384 -6.71 12.90 -1.35
C ALA A 384 -7.30 13.54 -2.61
N THR A 385 -6.48 14.11 -3.49
CA THR A 385 -6.94 14.76 -4.74
C THR A 385 -6.93 13.83 -5.95
N THR A 386 -5.86 13.05 -6.14
CA THR A 386 -5.60 12.29 -7.38
C THR A 386 -5.92 10.79 -7.26
N ASN A 387 -6.13 10.29 -6.03
CA ASN A 387 -6.18 8.88 -5.65
C ASN A 387 -4.85 8.10 -5.83
N MET A 388 -3.76 8.73 -6.25
CA MET A 388 -2.44 8.10 -6.37
C MET A 388 -1.75 7.99 -5.01
N GLN A 389 -1.21 6.82 -4.69
CA GLN A 389 -0.40 6.56 -3.49
C GLN A 389 1.09 6.54 -3.87
N ILE A 390 1.94 7.14 -3.04
CA ILE A 390 3.38 7.29 -3.32
C ILE A 390 4.17 6.55 -2.22
N GLY A 391 5.01 5.60 -2.62
CA GLY A 391 5.86 4.84 -1.70
C GLY A 391 6.99 5.69 -1.12
N LEU A 392 7.09 5.74 0.21
CA LEU A 392 8.20 6.40 0.92
C LEU A 392 9.42 5.49 1.12
N ASN A 393 9.26 4.20 0.85
CA ASN A 393 10.23 3.15 1.13
C ASN A 393 11.60 3.45 0.50
N LEU A 394 11.63 3.90 -0.75
CA LEU A 394 12.84 4.24 -1.51
C LEU A 394 13.78 5.23 -0.80
N ILE A 395 13.24 6.33 -0.24
CA ILE A 395 14.06 7.31 0.49
C ILE A 395 14.49 6.77 1.85
N THR A 396 13.61 6.06 2.57
CA THR A 396 13.99 5.47 3.87
C THR A 396 15.06 4.38 3.70
N GLU A 397 14.98 3.58 2.64
CA GLU A 397 15.98 2.60 2.24
C GLU A 397 17.34 3.26 1.97
N LEU A 398 17.38 4.30 1.12
CA LEU A 398 18.60 4.97 0.72
C LEU A 398 19.27 5.70 1.90
N VAL A 399 18.49 6.43 2.70
CA VAL A 399 19.01 7.21 3.84
C VAL A 399 19.57 6.30 4.92
N ILE A 400 18.86 5.22 5.28
CA ILE A 400 19.36 4.25 6.27
C ILE A 400 20.59 3.51 5.73
N GLY A 401 20.59 3.11 4.45
CA GLY A 401 21.73 2.44 3.81
C GLY A 401 23.02 3.26 3.81
N TYR A 402 22.94 4.58 3.61
CA TYR A 402 24.11 5.47 3.71
C TYR A 402 24.50 5.81 5.16
N MET A 403 23.53 5.95 6.08
CA MET A 403 23.82 6.31 7.48
C MET A 403 24.26 5.12 8.35
N TYR A 404 23.95 3.89 7.94
CA TYR A 404 24.32 2.66 8.65
C TYR A 404 24.76 1.56 7.66
N PRO A 405 25.90 1.75 6.98
CA PRO A 405 26.40 0.79 6.00
C PRO A 405 26.72 -0.56 6.66
N GLY A 406 26.25 -1.64 6.03
CA GLY A 406 26.63 -3.01 6.38
C GLY A 406 25.49 -3.95 6.76
N LYS A 407 24.34 -3.46 7.29
CA LYS A 407 23.28 -4.33 7.84
C LYS A 407 21.92 -4.19 7.15
N ALA A 408 21.42 -5.28 6.59
CA ALA A 408 20.31 -5.28 5.62
C ALA A 408 18.88 -5.32 6.21
N CYS A 409 18.68 -5.49 7.52
CA CYS A 409 17.35 -5.76 8.10
C CYS A 409 16.51 -4.51 8.46
N CYS A 410 16.96 -3.30 8.12
CA CYS A 410 16.52 -2.04 8.77
C CYS A 410 15.43 -1.25 8.01
N GLN A 411 14.44 -1.92 7.42
CA GLN A 411 13.59 -1.36 6.35
C GLN A 411 12.06 -1.29 6.61
N CYS A 412 11.52 -0.06 6.63
CA CYS A 412 10.20 0.37 6.12
C CYS A 412 8.87 -0.03 6.85
N GLY A 413 7.83 0.81 6.69
CA GLY A 413 6.40 0.48 6.94
C GLY A 413 5.54 1.58 7.60
N PHE A 414 4.48 2.07 6.92
CA PHE A 414 3.53 3.09 7.43
C PHE A 414 2.26 3.28 6.54
N GLN A 415 1.02 3.26 7.08
CA GLN A 415 -0.14 4.13 6.67
C GLN A 415 -1.49 3.91 7.43
N ASP A 416 -2.48 4.78 7.11
CA ASP A 416 -3.97 4.71 7.30
C ASP A 416 -4.71 5.32 8.53
N ILE A 417 -6.03 5.56 8.36
CA ILE A 417 -6.94 6.53 9.03
C ILE A 417 -8.35 5.89 9.21
N PRO A 418 -9.26 6.20 10.21
CA PRO A 418 -10.30 7.28 10.14
C PRO A 418 -10.98 7.62 11.56
N PRO A 419 -12.29 7.99 11.76
CA PRO A 419 -12.79 8.63 13.01
C PRO A 419 -13.62 7.80 14.04
N LYS A 420 -13.70 8.30 15.29
CA LYS A 420 -14.40 7.81 16.52
C LYS A 420 -14.90 6.35 16.53
N SER A 421 -16.11 6.09 16.02
CA SER A 421 -16.71 4.75 16.09
C SER A 421 -16.00 3.77 15.16
N MET A 422 -15.62 4.24 13.97
CA MET A 422 -14.75 3.52 13.05
C MET A 422 -13.36 3.35 13.65
N PHE A 423 -12.84 4.35 14.36
CA PHE A 423 -11.52 4.31 15.00
C PHE A 423 -11.38 3.20 16.05
N ILE A 424 -12.36 3.02 16.94
CA ILE A 424 -12.33 1.88 17.89
C ILE A 424 -12.47 0.55 17.14
N VAL A 425 -13.43 0.49 16.20
CA VAL A 425 -13.70 -0.70 15.39
C VAL A 425 -12.46 -1.13 14.60
N GLN A 426 -11.69 -0.21 14.01
CA GLN A 426 -10.49 -0.50 13.24
C GLN A 426 -9.23 -0.59 14.08
N LEU A 427 -9.10 0.08 15.23
CA LEU A 427 -7.98 -0.21 16.11
C LEU A 427 -8.09 -1.65 16.62
N VAL A 428 -9.28 -2.10 17.00
CA VAL A 428 -9.56 -3.51 17.30
C VAL A 428 -9.41 -4.38 16.05
N GLY A 429 -9.96 -3.96 14.90
CA GLY A 429 -9.93 -4.72 13.64
C GLY A 429 -8.54 -4.91 13.06
N THR A 430 -7.67 -3.91 13.16
CA THR A 430 -6.26 -3.94 12.75
C THR A 430 -5.39 -4.67 13.76
N ILE A 431 -5.69 -4.58 15.07
CA ILE A 431 -5.07 -5.46 16.09
C ILE A 431 -5.44 -6.92 15.85
N VAL A 432 -6.71 -7.24 15.58
CA VAL A 432 -7.17 -8.60 15.25
C VAL A 432 -6.61 -9.06 13.91
N SER A 433 -6.64 -8.21 12.89
CA SER A 433 -6.07 -8.48 11.56
C SER A 433 -4.58 -8.79 11.65
N SER A 434 -3.76 -7.91 12.26
CA SER A 434 -2.34 -8.17 12.48
C SER A 434 -2.10 -9.42 13.32
N THR A 435 -2.90 -9.69 14.36
CA THR A 435 -2.78 -10.93 15.16
C THR A 435 -3.07 -12.17 14.34
N VAL A 436 -4.12 -12.15 13.51
CA VAL A 436 -4.51 -13.30 12.66
C VAL A 436 -3.54 -13.48 11.50
N TYR A 437 -3.13 -12.40 10.82
CA TYR A 437 -2.21 -12.41 9.69
C TYR A 437 -0.79 -12.77 10.12
N PHE A 438 -0.33 -12.27 11.28
CA PHE A 438 0.89 -12.74 11.92
C PHE A 438 0.75 -14.21 12.34
N GLY A 439 -0.37 -14.61 12.94
CA GLY A 439 -0.63 -15.99 13.35
C GLY A 439 -0.59 -16.98 12.19
N THR A 440 -1.24 -16.67 11.06
CA THR A 440 -1.22 -17.53 9.85
C THR A 440 0.12 -17.52 9.16
N ALA A 441 0.77 -16.36 9.00
CA ALA A 441 2.11 -16.28 8.41
C ALA A 441 3.16 -16.99 9.28
N TRP A 442 3.09 -16.84 10.61
CA TRP A 442 3.98 -17.52 11.55
C TRP A 442 3.76 -19.03 11.54
N TRP A 443 2.49 -19.48 11.60
CA TRP A 443 2.14 -20.90 11.51
C TRP A 443 2.61 -21.51 10.20
N LEU A 444 2.45 -20.80 9.07
CA LEU A 444 2.94 -21.24 7.76
C LEU A 444 4.47 -21.34 7.76
N LEU A 445 5.17 -20.30 8.23
CA LEU A 445 6.63 -20.28 8.35
C LEU A 445 7.19 -21.38 9.29
N THR A 446 6.45 -21.80 10.32
CA THR A 446 6.89 -22.90 11.22
C THR A 446 6.40 -24.29 10.81
N SER A 447 5.44 -24.40 9.87
CA SER A 447 4.87 -25.70 9.47
C SER A 447 5.34 -26.17 8.10
N VAL A 448 5.67 -25.25 7.19
CA VAL A 448 6.09 -25.54 5.79
C VAL A 448 7.59 -25.87 5.68
N GLU A 449 8.33 -25.77 6.80
CA GLU A 449 9.76 -26.05 6.92
C GLU A 449 10.20 -27.45 6.42
N LYS A 450 9.24 -28.40 6.31
CA LYS A 450 9.45 -29.75 5.75
C LYS A 450 9.12 -29.94 4.26
N HIS A 451 8.74 -28.90 3.51
CA HIS A 451 8.32 -29.03 2.09
C HIS A 451 9.06 -28.10 1.11
N LEU A 452 9.96 -27.22 1.57
CA LEU A 452 10.74 -26.32 0.70
C LEU A 452 12.13 -26.85 0.28
N GLN A 453 12.53 -28.04 0.74
CA GLN A 453 13.52 -28.86 0.04
C GLN A 453 12.73 -29.80 -0.88
N PRO A 454 12.79 -29.64 -2.22
CA PRO A 454 14.06 -29.68 -2.97
C PRO A 454 14.22 -28.62 -4.10
N ARG A 455 15.36 -28.67 -4.80
CA ARG A 455 15.75 -27.90 -6.02
C ARG A 455 16.42 -26.52 -5.84
N LEU A 456 17.36 -26.41 -4.91
CA LEU A 456 18.49 -25.47 -5.00
C LEU A 456 19.85 -26.21 -4.90
N ALA A 457 19.92 -27.36 -5.57
CA ALA A 457 21.10 -28.23 -5.62
C ALA A 457 21.15 -28.98 -6.97
N SER A 458 21.27 -28.21 -8.06
CA SER A 458 21.55 -28.66 -9.44
C SER A 458 21.97 -27.46 -10.29
#